data_AF-A0AAV5H257-F1
#
_entry.id   AF-A0AAV5H257-F1
#
_cell.length_a   1.000
_cell.length_b   1.000
_cell.length_c   1.000
_cell.angle_alpha   90.00
_cell.angle_beta   90.00
_cell.angle_gamma   90.00
#
_symmetry.space_group_name_H-M   'P 1'
#
loop_
_entity.id
_entity.type
_entity.pdbx_description
1 polymer ?
#
loop_
_entity_poly.entity_id
_entity_poly.type
_entity_poly.pdbx_seq_one_letter_code
_entity_poly.pdbx_strand_id
1 'polypeptide(L)'
;MARKGENIYKRKDGRWEGRYRIPQVLGTKTSYRSVYGHSYREVREKLILRKQALMQPSGKKTQLPPMLTLGDAAGLWLEENRVKWKESTYATYRSITEKHILPLWGTQPACIFLTEKQLSFPEHPKKKEKGKKYSGTYQHQIHVIAGQIFRFLDKKYQCGIPQCPPPPAPVKNKTITPPEGDRLRKLEACLLNRAKDKDPTSIGILLSGCCGLRIGELCALQWENINWEQGTIRIRGTMQRIRTFQQEKSGTKVIVTGPKSRSSNREIPLPAYLLEFLKGLKGTKEGYVLSGKKKEYLEPRTLQYRFKKILEQLEIPYFNFHMLRHIFATNCISRGFDMKTLSELLGHSNIATTMRIYVHSDMERKKQLMAGYRLAS
;
A
#
# COMPACT_ATOMS: atom_id res chain seq x y z
N MET A 1 -23.64 -33.04 36.08
CA MET A 1 -23.01 -32.39 34.91
C MET A 1 -22.18 -31.22 35.39
N ALA A 2 -20.86 -31.25 35.21
CA ALA A 2 -19.97 -30.10 35.45
C ALA A 2 -19.30 -29.72 34.12
N ARG A 3 -19.69 -28.59 33.55
CA ARG A 3 -19.07 -28.03 32.33
C ARG A 3 -17.70 -27.46 32.71
N LYS A 4 -16.66 -28.29 32.72
CA LYS A 4 -15.26 -27.86 32.99
C LYS A 4 -14.66 -26.93 31.92
N GLY A 5 -15.45 -26.36 30.99
CA GLY A 5 -14.98 -25.43 29.95
C GLY A 5 -14.00 -26.02 28.92
N GLU A 6 -13.45 -27.20 29.19
CA GLU A 6 -12.58 -27.97 28.33
C GLU A 6 -13.47 -28.90 27.48
N ASN A 7 -13.37 -28.86 26.15
CA ASN A 7 -14.13 -29.69 25.19
C ASN A 7 -13.80 -31.19 25.32
N ILE A 8 -14.03 -31.81 26.48
CA ILE A 8 -13.73 -33.20 26.82
C ILE A 8 -15.00 -33.85 27.35
N TYR A 9 -15.35 -35.02 26.83
CA TYR A 9 -16.51 -35.78 27.30
C TYR A 9 -16.28 -37.29 27.20
N LYS A 10 -17.04 -38.05 28.00
CA LYS A 10 -16.98 -39.52 28.04
C LYS A 10 -17.97 -40.10 27.02
N ARG A 11 -17.53 -41.05 26.20
CA ARG A 11 -18.33 -41.71 25.16
C ARG A 11 -19.06 -42.94 25.72
N LYS A 12 -20.05 -43.43 24.95
CA LYS A 12 -20.83 -44.65 25.29
C LYS A 12 -19.97 -45.92 25.34
N ASP A 13 -18.84 -45.95 24.63
CA ASP A 13 -17.86 -47.05 24.62
C ASP A 13 -16.83 -46.98 25.77
N GLY A 14 -17.08 -46.14 26.78
CA GLY A 14 -16.22 -46.02 27.97
C GLY A 14 -14.97 -45.14 27.80
N ARG A 15 -14.59 -44.79 26.56
CA ARG A 15 -13.42 -43.94 26.26
C ARG A 15 -13.72 -42.45 26.44
N TRP A 16 -12.69 -41.68 26.73
CA TRP A 16 -12.76 -40.21 26.78
C TRP A 16 -12.40 -39.61 25.41
N GLU A 17 -13.13 -38.59 24.98
CA GLU A 17 -12.90 -37.84 23.74
C GLU A 17 -12.71 -36.35 24.05
N GLY A 18 -11.60 -35.79 23.55
CA GLY A 18 -11.29 -34.37 23.63
C GLY A 18 -11.26 -33.73 22.24
N ARG A 19 -12.04 -32.67 22.01
CA ARG A 19 -12.12 -31.97 20.71
C ARG A 19 -11.35 -30.64 20.72
N TYR A 20 -10.47 -30.44 19.75
CA TYR A 20 -9.81 -29.16 19.51
C TYR A 20 -10.13 -28.62 18.13
N ARG A 21 -10.22 -27.29 18.03
CA ARG A 21 -10.50 -26.58 16.78
C ARG A 21 -9.26 -26.59 15.90
N ILE A 22 -9.45 -26.83 14.61
CA ILE A 22 -8.42 -26.65 13.59
C ILE A 22 -8.84 -25.51 12.67
N PRO A 23 -8.00 -24.48 12.50
CA PRO A 23 -8.27 -23.45 11.50
C PRO A 23 -8.06 -24.03 10.09
N GLN A 24 -9.10 -24.01 9.26
CA GLN A 24 -9.05 -24.39 7.85
C GLN A 24 -9.14 -23.12 6.99
N VAL A 25 -8.35 -23.06 5.91
CA VAL A 25 -8.08 -21.82 5.15
C VAL A 25 -9.08 -21.58 4.00
N LEU A 26 -9.96 -22.55 3.70
CA LEU A 26 -11.02 -22.43 2.67
C LEU A 26 -12.41 -22.73 3.27
N GLY A 27 -13.18 -21.69 3.61
CA GLY A 27 -14.66 -21.73 3.67
C GLY A 27 -15.37 -22.24 4.94
N THR A 28 -16.02 -21.29 5.63
CA THR A 28 -17.25 -21.28 6.49
C THR A 28 -17.62 -22.39 7.51
N LYS A 29 -16.95 -23.53 7.65
CA LYS A 29 -17.24 -24.47 8.77
C LYS A 29 -16.04 -24.71 9.67
N THR A 30 -16.24 -24.56 10.98
CA THR A 30 -15.22 -24.88 12.00
C THR A 30 -15.03 -26.39 12.04
N SER A 31 -13.86 -26.87 11.61
CA SER A 31 -13.50 -28.28 11.70
C SER A 31 -12.88 -28.59 13.06
N TYR A 32 -13.33 -29.68 13.68
CA TYR A 32 -12.82 -30.17 14.96
C TYR A 32 -12.12 -31.50 14.73
N ARG A 33 -10.94 -31.69 15.36
CA ARG A 33 -10.33 -33.02 15.50
C ARG A 33 -10.44 -33.49 16.93
N SER A 34 -10.54 -34.81 17.07
CA SER A 34 -10.70 -35.50 18.34
C SER A 34 -9.40 -36.19 18.75
N VAL A 35 -9.13 -36.23 20.05
CA VAL A 35 -8.14 -37.11 20.68
C VAL A 35 -8.85 -38.04 21.64
N TYR A 36 -8.37 -39.28 21.74
CA TYR A 36 -8.98 -40.33 22.54
C TYR A 36 -8.02 -40.85 23.63
N GLY A 37 -8.59 -41.34 24.72
CA GLY A 37 -7.85 -41.94 25.83
C GLY A 37 -8.77 -42.70 26.79
N HIS A 38 -8.16 -43.43 27.72
CA HIS A 38 -8.86 -44.26 28.70
C HIS A 38 -9.17 -43.49 30.00
N SER A 39 -8.54 -42.33 30.21
CA SER A 39 -8.84 -41.43 31.34
C SER A 39 -9.02 -39.96 30.93
N TYR A 40 -9.74 -39.19 31.75
CA TYR A 40 -9.89 -37.74 31.54
C TYR A 40 -8.53 -37.02 31.51
N ARG A 41 -7.62 -37.40 32.41
CA ARG A 41 -6.29 -36.80 32.54
C ARG A 41 -5.46 -37.00 31.28
N GLU A 42 -5.43 -38.22 30.76
CA GLU A 42 -4.71 -38.57 29.53
C GLU A 42 -5.22 -37.77 28.31
N VAL A 43 -6.54 -37.63 28.17
CA VAL A 43 -7.15 -36.85 27.08
C VAL A 43 -6.88 -35.35 27.23
N ARG A 44 -6.87 -34.83 28.46
CA ARG A 44 -6.53 -33.45 28.76
C ARG A 44 -5.08 -33.13 28.40
N GLU A 45 -4.13 -33.99 28.77
CA GLU A 45 -2.71 -33.85 28.42
C GLU A 45 -2.50 -33.90 26.90
N LYS A 46 -3.14 -34.87 26.21
CA LYS A 46 -3.14 -34.96 24.73
C LYS A 46 -3.72 -33.70 24.07
N LEU A 47 -4.78 -33.11 24.63
CA LEU A 47 -5.37 -31.85 24.14
C LEU A 47 -4.44 -30.66 24.33
N ILE A 48 -3.81 -30.54 25.50
CA ILE A 48 -2.86 -29.46 25.80
C ILE A 48 -1.68 -29.52 24.84
N LEU A 49 -1.10 -30.70 24.62
CA LEU A 49 -0.02 -30.92 23.66
C LEU A 49 -0.42 -30.53 22.23
N ARG A 50 -1.62 -30.89 21.77
CA ARG A 50 -2.10 -30.55 20.42
C ARG A 50 -2.42 -29.06 20.27
N LYS A 51 -2.97 -28.41 21.30
CA LYS A 51 -3.20 -26.96 21.32
C LYS A 51 -1.88 -26.19 21.38
N GLN A 52 -0.92 -26.64 22.18
CA GLN A 52 0.44 -26.07 22.25
C GLN A 52 1.19 -26.24 20.92
N ALA A 53 1.08 -27.39 20.26
CA ALA A 53 1.66 -27.57 18.92
C ALA A 53 1.05 -26.63 17.87
N LEU A 54 -0.18 -26.15 18.08
CA LEU A 54 -0.82 -25.13 17.23
C LEU A 54 -0.47 -23.68 17.64
N MET A 55 0.03 -23.46 18.86
CA MET A 55 0.29 -22.12 19.44
C MET A 55 1.78 -21.79 19.63
N GLN A 56 2.69 -22.76 19.50
CA GLN A 56 4.13 -22.56 19.65
C GLN A 56 4.72 -21.79 18.43
N PRO A 57 5.42 -20.66 18.63
CA PRO A 57 6.33 -20.13 17.63
C PRO A 57 7.57 -21.04 17.53
N SER A 58 7.76 -21.56 16.32
CA SER A 58 8.99 -22.13 15.72
C SER A 58 10.25 -22.19 16.62
N GLY A 59 10.64 -23.42 17.00
CA GLY A 59 11.94 -23.73 17.59
C GLY A 59 12.47 -25.15 17.34
N LYS A 60 11.70 -26.05 16.69
CA LYS A 60 12.18 -27.37 16.27
C LYS A 60 11.96 -27.57 14.77
N LYS A 61 13.00 -28.08 14.11
CA LYS A 61 13.07 -28.36 12.67
C LYS A 61 11.90 -29.26 12.28
N THR A 62 10.90 -28.72 11.59
CA THR A 62 9.74 -29.49 11.14
C THR A 62 9.96 -29.77 9.66
N GLN A 63 10.00 -31.05 9.27
CA GLN A 63 10.05 -31.44 7.85
C GLN A 63 8.80 -30.92 7.12
N LEU A 64 8.95 -30.60 5.83
CA LEU A 64 7.83 -30.15 4.99
C LEU A 64 6.72 -31.21 4.97
N PRO A 65 5.47 -30.88 5.37
CA PRO A 65 4.39 -31.85 5.35
C PRO A 65 4.08 -32.28 3.90
N PRO A 66 3.93 -33.59 3.62
CA PRO A 66 3.80 -34.10 2.24
C PRO A 66 2.53 -33.63 1.52
N MET A 67 1.50 -33.24 2.26
CA MET A 67 0.22 -32.75 1.71
C MET A 67 0.07 -31.23 1.77
N LEU A 68 1.11 -30.50 2.17
CA LEU A 68 1.06 -29.03 2.22
C LEU A 68 1.05 -28.48 0.78
N THR A 69 0.00 -27.79 0.40
CA THR A 69 -0.07 -27.13 -0.92
C THR A 69 0.58 -25.75 -0.88
N LEU A 70 0.92 -25.19 -2.05
CA LEU A 70 1.37 -23.78 -2.09
C LEU A 70 0.25 -22.82 -1.65
N GLY A 71 -1.02 -23.20 -1.83
CA GLY A 71 -2.16 -22.45 -1.30
C GLY A 71 -2.16 -22.37 0.22
N ASP A 72 -1.91 -23.49 0.90
CA ASP A 72 -1.78 -23.55 2.35
C ASP A 72 -0.59 -22.72 2.83
N ALA A 73 0.54 -22.85 2.13
CA ALA A 73 1.75 -22.09 2.41
C ALA A 73 1.54 -20.57 2.29
N ALA A 74 0.88 -20.14 1.20
CA ALA A 74 0.54 -18.74 0.98
C ALA A 74 -0.44 -18.21 2.03
N GLY A 75 -1.40 -19.04 2.45
CA GLY A 75 -2.32 -18.73 3.55
C GLY A 75 -1.60 -18.52 4.88
N LEU A 76 -0.69 -19.43 5.25
CA LEU A 76 0.16 -19.31 6.44
C LEU A 76 1.03 -18.05 6.38
N TRP A 77 1.66 -17.79 5.23
CA TRP A 77 2.47 -16.60 5.02
C TRP A 77 1.67 -15.31 5.18
N LEU A 78 0.45 -15.25 4.64
CA LEU A 78 -0.43 -14.08 4.79
C LEU A 78 -0.83 -13.87 6.26
N GLU A 79 -1.19 -14.93 6.98
CA GLU A 79 -1.69 -14.82 8.36
C GLU A 79 -0.58 -14.45 9.36
N GLU A 80 0.59 -15.09 9.27
CA GLU A 80 1.73 -14.78 10.15
C GLU A 80 2.25 -13.36 9.99
N ASN A 81 2.05 -12.76 8.81
CA ASN A 81 2.44 -11.39 8.54
C ASN A 81 1.28 -10.39 8.67
N ARG A 82 0.05 -10.85 8.97
CA ARG A 82 -1.15 -10.00 9.07
C ARG A 82 -0.99 -8.89 10.11
N VAL A 83 -0.38 -9.20 11.26
CA VAL A 83 -0.13 -8.23 12.34
C VAL A 83 1.05 -7.31 12.03
N LYS A 84 2.01 -7.77 11.23
CA LYS A 84 3.23 -7.03 10.88
C LYS A 84 2.97 -5.99 9.78
N TRP A 85 2.10 -6.31 8.83
CA TRP A 85 1.83 -5.45 7.69
C TRP A 85 0.70 -4.46 7.93
N LYS A 86 0.82 -3.28 7.31
CA LYS A 86 -0.30 -2.34 7.21
C LYS A 86 -1.45 -2.99 6.45
N GLU A 87 -2.67 -2.61 6.80
CA GLU A 87 -3.88 -3.17 6.19
C GLU A 87 -3.90 -3.07 4.66
N SER A 88 -3.42 -1.95 4.10
CA SER A 88 -3.27 -1.76 2.65
C SER A 88 -2.25 -2.68 1.99
N THR A 89 -1.15 -2.99 2.70
CA THR A 89 -0.11 -3.91 2.21
C THR A 89 -0.66 -5.33 2.19
N TYR A 90 -1.27 -5.77 3.29
CA TYR A 90 -1.95 -7.07 3.36
C TYR A 90 -3.01 -7.21 2.28
N ALA A 91 -3.87 -6.20 2.10
CA ALA A 91 -4.92 -6.24 1.09
C ALA A 91 -4.38 -6.33 -0.35
N THR A 92 -3.27 -5.64 -0.63
CA THR A 92 -2.58 -5.70 -1.94
C THR A 92 -1.95 -7.08 -2.15
N TYR A 93 -1.20 -7.57 -1.16
CA TYR A 93 -0.50 -8.85 -1.24
C TYR A 93 -1.49 -9.99 -1.40
N ARG A 94 -2.52 -10.04 -0.54
CA ARG A 94 -3.61 -11.02 -0.64
C ARG A 94 -4.31 -10.96 -1.99
N SER A 95 -4.63 -9.76 -2.51
CA SER A 95 -5.26 -9.63 -3.82
C SER A 95 -4.39 -10.17 -4.95
N ILE A 96 -3.08 -9.93 -4.90
CA ILE A 96 -2.13 -10.44 -5.91
C ILE A 96 -2.02 -11.96 -5.78
N THR A 97 -1.85 -12.47 -4.57
CA THR A 97 -1.77 -13.91 -4.30
C THR A 97 -3.01 -14.64 -4.82
N GLU A 98 -4.22 -14.20 -4.43
CA GLU A 98 -5.48 -14.82 -4.85
C GLU A 98 -5.71 -14.76 -6.38
N LYS A 99 -5.34 -13.65 -7.03
CA LYS A 99 -5.64 -13.43 -8.45
C LYS A 99 -4.60 -14.02 -9.40
N HIS A 100 -3.34 -14.12 -8.96
CA HIS A 100 -2.22 -14.41 -9.86
C HIS A 100 -1.36 -15.59 -9.43
N ILE A 101 -1.23 -15.87 -8.13
CA ILE A 101 -0.32 -16.92 -7.64
C ILE A 101 -1.08 -18.22 -7.42
N LEU A 102 -2.20 -18.15 -6.68
CA LEU A 102 -3.02 -19.34 -6.38
C LEU A 102 -3.59 -20.02 -7.63
N PRO A 103 -4.03 -19.31 -8.69
CA PRO A 103 -4.50 -19.98 -9.90
C PRO A 103 -3.42 -20.77 -10.63
N LEU A 104 -2.14 -20.45 -10.45
CA LEU A 104 -1.03 -21.13 -11.10
C LEU A 104 -0.54 -22.34 -10.30
N TRP A 105 -0.37 -22.15 -8.98
CA TRP A 105 0.34 -23.11 -8.14
C TRP A 105 -0.43 -23.51 -6.87
N GLY A 106 -1.58 -22.91 -6.60
CA GLY A 106 -2.27 -23.01 -5.31
C GLY A 106 -2.64 -24.43 -4.90
N THR A 107 -3.02 -25.29 -5.85
CA THR A 107 -3.40 -26.69 -5.58
C THR A 107 -2.21 -27.66 -5.63
N GLN A 108 -1.04 -27.21 -6.09
CA GLN A 108 0.13 -28.07 -6.22
C GLN A 108 0.78 -28.32 -4.85
N PRO A 109 1.12 -29.57 -4.52
CA PRO A 109 1.93 -29.89 -3.36
C PRO A 109 3.26 -29.14 -3.38
N ALA A 110 3.63 -28.53 -2.26
CA ALA A 110 4.86 -27.74 -2.16
C ALA A 110 6.12 -28.59 -2.40
N CYS A 111 6.05 -29.90 -2.16
CA CYS A 111 7.16 -30.83 -2.37
C CYS A 111 7.55 -30.98 -3.85
N ILE A 112 6.65 -30.71 -4.81
CA ILE A 112 6.96 -30.77 -6.24
C ILE A 112 8.05 -29.76 -6.61
N PHE A 113 8.06 -28.61 -5.94
CA PHE A 113 9.04 -27.56 -6.22
C PHE A 113 10.44 -27.86 -5.65
N LEU A 114 10.60 -28.93 -4.86
CA LEU A 114 11.91 -29.35 -4.33
C LEU A 114 12.78 -30.02 -5.39
N THR A 115 12.16 -30.66 -6.38
CA THR A 115 12.85 -31.38 -7.45
C THR A 115 13.12 -30.50 -8.67
N GLU A 116 12.50 -29.32 -8.76
CA GLU A 116 12.78 -28.35 -9.80
C GLU A 116 14.13 -27.67 -9.57
N LYS A 117 15.06 -27.77 -10.52
CA LYS A 117 16.35 -27.04 -10.45
C LYS A 117 16.17 -25.52 -10.56
N GLN A 118 15.12 -25.06 -11.24
CA GLN A 118 14.71 -23.66 -11.34
C GLN A 118 13.19 -23.57 -11.49
N LEU A 119 12.56 -22.75 -10.65
CA LEU A 119 11.16 -22.37 -10.82
C LEU A 119 11.03 -21.52 -12.09
N SER A 120 10.23 -21.94 -13.06
CA SER A 120 9.84 -21.06 -14.16
C SER A 120 8.56 -20.33 -13.81
N PHE A 121 8.54 -19.00 -13.98
CA PHE A 121 7.31 -18.23 -13.84
C PHE A 121 6.53 -18.36 -15.15
N PRO A 122 5.36 -19.01 -15.18
CA PRO A 122 4.59 -19.11 -16.42
C PRO A 122 4.21 -17.70 -16.90
N GLU A 123 4.07 -17.54 -18.21
CA GLU A 123 3.66 -16.25 -18.78
C GLU A 123 2.37 -15.77 -18.11
N HIS A 124 2.42 -14.59 -17.48
CA HIS A 124 1.25 -14.06 -16.80
C HIS A 124 0.11 -13.89 -17.80
N PRO A 125 -1.10 -14.38 -17.50
CA PRO A 125 -2.23 -14.30 -18.42
C PRO A 125 -2.49 -12.83 -18.77
N LYS A 126 -2.86 -12.58 -20.03
CA LYS A 126 -3.24 -11.24 -20.50
C LYS A 126 -4.42 -10.71 -19.65
N LYS A 127 -4.58 -9.39 -19.55
CA LYS A 127 -5.77 -8.80 -18.92
C LYS A 127 -7.04 -9.38 -19.54
N LYS A 128 -7.95 -9.91 -18.70
CA LYS A 128 -9.21 -10.52 -19.11
C LYS A 128 -10.04 -9.67 -20.08
N GLU A 129 -9.98 -8.35 -19.98
CA GLU A 129 -10.88 -7.47 -20.76
C GLU A 129 -10.39 -7.10 -22.17
N LYS A 130 -9.08 -7.16 -22.50
CA LYS A 130 -8.59 -6.62 -23.80
C LYS A 130 -7.32 -7.28 -24.36
N GLY A 131 -6.90 -8.45 -23.87
CA GLY A 131 -5.67 -9.10 -24.36
C GLY A 131 -4.36 -8.32 -24.11
N LYS A 132 -4.40 -7.19 -23.39
CA LYS A 132 -3.22 -6.38 -23.06
C LYS A 132 -2.41 -7.03 -21.93
N LYS A 133 -1.08 -7.10 -22.10
CA LYS A 133 -0.15 -7.53 -21.04
C LYS A 133 -0.25 -6.60 -19.82
N TYR A 134 0.02 -7.15 -18.63
CA TYR A 134 0.19 -6.34 -17.41
C TYR A 134 1.41 -5.41 -17.54
N SER A 135 1.45 -4.32 -16.77
CA SER A 135 2.63 -3.46 -16.76
C SER A 135 3.83 -4.20 -16.16
N GLY A 136 5.04 -3.89 -16.64
CA GLY A 136 6.27 -4.51 -16.13
C GLY A 136 6.44 -4.34 -14.61
N THR A 137 6.04 -3.18 -14.06
CA THR A 137 6.04 -2.94 -12.60
C THR A 137 5.08 -3.88 -11.86
N TYR A 138 3.89 -4.14 -12.41
CA TYR A 138 2.92 -5.03 -11.78
C TYR A 138 3.35 -6.49 -11.88
N GLN A 139 3.89 -6.91 -13.03
CA GLN A 139 4.51 -8.24 -13.19
C GLN A 139 5.66 -8.44 -12.20
N HIS A 140 6.56 -7.46 -12.08
CA HIS A 140 7.62 -7.46 -11.09
C HIS A 140 7.07 -7.66 -9.67
N GLN A 141 5.99 -6.95 -9.30
CA GLN A 141 5.36 -7.10 -7.99
C GLN A 141 4.81 -8.52 -7.76
N ILE A 142 4.20 -9.14 -8.77
CA ILE A 142 3.71 -10.53 -8.68
C ILE A 142 4.87 -11.50 -8.40
N HIS A 143 5.97 -11.38 -9.15
CA HIS A 143 7.17 -12.20 -8.96
C HIS A 143 7.79 -12.02 -7.57
N VAL A 144 7.89 -10.78 -7.10
CA VAL A 144 8.41 -10.48 -5.76
C VAL A 144 7.56 -11.15 -4.68
N ILE A 145 6.23 -11.09 -4.78
CA ILE A 145 5.32 -11.69 -3.80
C ILE A 145 5.42 -13.22 -3.83
N ALA A 146 5.45 -13.85 -5.00
CA ALA A 146 5.65 -15.30 -5.09
C ALA A 146 7.00 -15.72 -4.51
N GLY A 147 8.08 -15.01 -4.84
CA GLY A 147 9.39 -15.26 -4.26
C GLY A 147 9.41 -15.11 -2.73
N GLN A 148 8.61 -14.20 -2.16
CA GLN A 148 8.44 -14.12 -0.71
C GLN A 148 7.71 -15.34 -0.12
N ILE A 149 6.71 -15.90 -0.80
CA ILE A 149 6.02 -17.12 -0.37
C ILE A 149 6.98 -18.32 -0.39
N PHE A 150 7.75 -18.50 -1.46
CA PHE A 150 8.74 -19.58 -1.55
C PHE A 150 9.86 -19.44 -0.51
N ARG A 151 10.40 -18.23 -0.32
CA ARG A 151 11.38 -17.96 0.75
C ARG A 151 10.81 -18.20 2.15
N PHE A 152 9.53 -17.89 2.35
CA PHE A 152 8.85 -18.17 3.61
C PHE A 152 8.78 -19.68 3.88
N LEU A 153 8.38 -20.46 2.88
CA LEU A 153 8.37 -21.92 2.96
C LEU A 153 9.75 -22.49 3.28
N ASP A 154 10.76 -22.08 2.51
CA ASP A 154 12.12 -22.57 2.70
C ASP A 154 12.66 -22.21 4.09
N LYS A 155 12.47 -20.97 4.54
CA LYS A 155 12.88 -20.55 5.88
C LYS A 155 12.16 -21.33 6.99
N LYS A 156 10.87 -21.65 6.81
CA LYS A 156 10.04 -22.31 7.82
C LYS A 156 10.33 -23.80 7.93
N TYR A 157 10.61 -24.47 6.82
CA TYR A 157 10.75 -25.93 6.74
C TYR A 157 12.16 -26.41 6.38
N GLN A 158 13.08 -25.51 6.04
CA GLN A 158 14.46 -25.80 5.61
C GLN A 158 14.50 -26.89 4.53
N CYS A 159 13.63 -26.75 3.53
CA CYS A 159 13.36 -27.81 2.56
C CYS A 159 14.20 -27.70 1.29
N GLY A 160 14.93 -26.61 1.07
CA GLY A 160 15.80 -26.44 -0.09
C GLY A 160 15.04 -26.03 -1.35
N ILE A 161 13.92 -25.31 -1.20
CA ILE A 161 13.17 -24.81 -2.35
C ILE A 161 14.07 -23.86 -3.16
N PRO A 162 14.18 -24.03 -4.49
CA PRO A 162 14.97 -23.15 -5.35
C PRO A 162 14.44 -21.71 -5.25
N GLN A 163 15.34 -20.74 -5.34
CA GLN A 163 14.90 -19.35 -5.38
C GLN A 163 14.12 -19.09 -6.66
N CYS A 164 12.96 -18.45 -6.50
CA CYS A 164 12.17 -17.97 -7.62
C CYS A 164 13.03 -16.99 -8.46
N PRO A 165 13.05 -17.11 -9.80
CA PRO A 165 13.89 -16.29 -10.64
C PRO A 165 13.60 -14.81 -10.39
N PRO A 166 14.64 -13.96 -10.44
CA PRO A 166 14.45 -12.53 -10.26
C PRO A 166 13.45 -12.03 -11.31
N PRO A 167 12.58 -11.08 -10.92
CA PRO A 167 11.65 -10.49 -11.87
C PRO A 167 12.41 -9.90 -13.07
N PRO A 168 11.78 -9.84 -14.26
CA PRO A 168 12.37 -9.14 -15.39
C PRO A 168 12.81 -7.74 -14.98
N ALA A 169 13.93 -7.28 -15.57
CA ALA A 169 14.51 -5.99 -15.26
C ALA A 169 13.41 -4.90 -15.29
N PRO A 170 13.40 -4.00 -14.28
CA PRO A 170 12.39 -2.95 -14.24
C PRO A 170 12.44 -2.18 -15.56
N VAL A 171 11.31 -2.14 -16.27
CA VAL A 171 11.19 -1.35 -17.50
C VAL A 171 11.59 0.07 -17.14
N LYS A 172 12.58 0.64 -17.83
CA LYS A 172 12.98 2.05 -17.64
C LYS A 172 11.70 2.88 -17.73
N ASN A 173 11.37 3.55 -16.62
CA ASN A 173 10.20 4.41 -16.60
C ASN A 173 10.38 5.45 -17.70
N LYS A 174 9.35 5.65 -18.53
CA LYS A 174 9.33 6.77 -19.48
C LYS A 174 9.61 8.05 -18.69
N THR A 175 10.52 8.87 -19.19
CA THR A 175 10.79 10.21 -18.65
C THR A 175 9.46 10.94 -18.61
N ILE A 176 9.05 11.35 -17.42
CA ILE A 176 7.77 12.02 -17.20
C ILE A 176 7.99 13.48 -17.57
N THR A 177 7.58 13.89 -18.77
CA THR A 177 7.65 15.29 -19.18
C THR A 177 6.46 16.07 -18.63
N PRO A 178 6.69 17.19 -17.91
CA PRO A 178 5.61 18.07 -17.49
C PRO A 178 4.94 18.72 -18.71
N PRO A 179 3.68 19.17 -18.59
CA PRO A 179 3.01 19.94 -19.64
C PRO A 179 3.77 21.23 -19.95
N GLU A 180 3.60 21.74 -21.17
CA GLU A 180 4.11 23.06 -21.58
C GLU A 180 3.64 24.17 -20.64
N GLY A 181 4.49 25.21 -20.47
CA GLY A 181 4.27 26.30 -19.51
C GLY A 181 2.93 27.03 -19.70
N ASP A 182 2.52 27.28 -20.93
CA ASP A 182 1.27 28.00 -21.22
C ASP A 182 0.03 27.19 -20.80
N ARG A 183 0.07 25.87 -20.95
CA ARG A 183 -1.01 24.98 -20.48
C ARG A 183 -1.11 24.98 -18.96
N LEU A 184 0.03 25.04 -18.26
CA LEU A 184 0.04 25.16 -16.80
C LEU A 184 -0.51 26.50 -16.33
N ARG A 185 -0.17 27.61 -16.99
CA ARG A 185 -0.76 28.92 -16.69
C ARG A 185 -2.27 28.94 -16.92
N LYS A 186 -2.75 28.35 -18.03
CA LYS A 186 -4.18 28.20 -18.33
C LYS A 186 -4.90 27.40 -17.24
N LEU A 187 -4.30 26.29 -16.80
CA LEU A 187 -4.83 25.48 -15.69
C LEU A 187 -4.87 26.28 -14.39
N GLU A 188 -3.78 26.93 -14.00
CA GLU A 188 -3.70 27.73 -12.78
C GLU A 188 -4.74 28.86 -12.77
N ALA A 189 -4.86 29.62 -13.86
CA ALA A 189 -5.85 30.68 -13.98
C ALA A 189 -7.30 30.17 -13.81
N CYS A 190 -7.63 29.03 -14.43
CA CYS A 190 -8.94 28.39 -14.27
C CYS A 190 -9.19 27.98 -12.81
N LEU A 191 -8.20 27.34 -12.17
CA LEU A 191 -8.32 26.90 -10.78
C LEU A 191 -8.45 28.07 -9.82
N LEU A 192 -7.69 29.15 -10.02
CA LEU A 192 -7.79 30.38 -9.23
C LEU A 192 -9.17 31.03 -9.35
N ASN A 193 -9.73 31.05 -10.56
CA ASN A 193 -11.08 31.60 -10.75
C ASN A 193 -12.13 30.79 -9.97
N ARG A 194 -12.11 29.46 -10.12
CA ARG A 194 -13.03 28.56 -9.39
C ARG A 194 -12.80 28.55 -7.88
N ALA A 195 -11.57 28.82 -7.43
CA ALA A 195 -11.25 28.97 -6.01
C ALA A 195 -11.90 30.22 -5.42
N LYS A 196 -12.06 31.32 -6.19
CA LYS A 196 -12.82 32.51 -5.75
C LYS A 196 -14.29 32.16 -5.51
N ASP A 197 -14.85 31.29 -6.35
CA ASP A 197 -16.21 30.75 -6.19
C ASP A 197 -16.30 29.66 -5.11
N LYS A 198 -15.25 29.51 -4.27
CA LYS A 198 -15.19 28.55 -3.17
C LYS A 198 -15.33 27.10 -3.62
N ASP A 199 -14.84 26.72 -4.80
CA ASP A 199 -14.78 25.31 -5.22
C ASP A 199 -13.68 24.54 -4.45
N PRO A 200 -14.02 23.57 -3.59
CA PRO A 200 -13.03 22.82 -2.83
C PRO A 200 -12.12 21.97 -3.72
N THR A 201 -12.60 21.52 -4.89
CA THR A 201 -11.80 20.71 -5.81
C THR A 201 -10.63 21.52 -6.34
N SER A 202 -10.90 22.73 -6.84
CA SER A 202 -9.88 23.61 -7.41
C SER A 202 -8.87 24.07 -6.37
N ILE A 203 -9.31 24.41 -5.16
CA ILE A 203 -8.43 24.74 -4.03
C ILE A 203 -7.54 23.53 -3.67
N GLY A 204 -8.10 22.32 -3.66
CA GLY A 204 -7.32 21.10 -3.45
C GLY A 204 -6.25 20.85 -4.51
N ILE A 205 -6.57 21.07 -5.78
CA ILE A 205 -5.61 20.93 -6.89
C ILE A 205 -4.48 21.96 -6.75
N LEU A 206 -4.81 23.22 -6.43
CA LEU A 206 -3.83 24.28 -6.15
C LEU A 206 -2.92 23.90 -4.98
N LEU A 207 -3.48 23.41 -3.88
CA LEU A 207 -2.69 22.92 -2.75
C LEU A 207 -1.70 21.82 -3.16
N SER A 208 -2.13 20.85 -3.98
CA SER A 208 -1.22 19.81 -4.47
C SER A 208 -0.10 20.36 -5.35
N GLY A 209 -0.43 21.31 -6.25
CA GLY A 209 0.54 21.95 -7.14
C GLY A 209 1.52 22.90 -6.45
N CYS A 210 1.12 23.54 -5.36
CA CYS A 210 1.92 24.54 -4.65
C CYS A 210 2.64 23.99 -3.42
N CYS A 211 2.19 22.85 -2.88
CA CYS A 211 2.76 22.21 -1.68
C CYS A 211 3.29 20.80 -1.95
N GLY A 212 3.20 20.31 -3.19
CA GLY A 212 3.67 18.98 -3.56
C GLY A 212 2.94 17.83 -2.87
N LEU A 213 1.68 18.00 -2.44
CA LEU A 213 0.95 16.99 -1.68
C LEU A 213 0.68 15.72 -2.51
N ARG A 214 0.77 14.54 -1.89
CA ARG A 214 0.23 13.31 -2.50
C ARG A 214 -1.29 13.38 -2.45
N ILE A 215 -1.97 12.83 -3.45
CA ILE A 215 -3.44 12.87 -3.52
C ILE A 215 -4.13 12.28 -2.28
N GLY A 216 -3.60 11.18 -1.74
CA GLY A 216 -4.14 10.59 -0.51
C GLY A 216 -3.94 11.47 0.72
N GLU A 217 -2.83 12.23 0.79
CA GLU A 217 -2.57 13.20 1.86
C GLU A 217 -3.56 14.36 1.79
N LEU A 218 -3.77 14.90 0.58
CA LEU A 218 -4.74 15.95 0.32
C LEU A 218 -6.17 15.51 0.68
N CYS A 219 -6.59 14.32 0.26
CA CYS A 219 -7.92 13.78 0.58
C CYS A 219 -8.11 13.49 2.07
N ALA A 220 -7.04 13.26 2.83
CA ALA A 220 -7.09 13.05 4.27
C ALA A 220 -6.95 14.34 5.09
N LEU A 221 -6.71 15.48 4.45
CA LEU A 221 -6.41 16.73 5.14
C LEU A 221 -7.64 17.29 5.85
N GLN A 222 -7.51 17.58 7.14
CA GLN A 222 -8.57 18.16 7.98
C GLN A 222 -8.25 19.61 8.36
N TRP A 223 -9.28 20.38 8.72
CA TRP A 223 -9.11 21.79 9.12
C TRP A 223 -8.22 21.97 10.36
N GLU A 224 -8.26 21.03 11.31
CA GLU A 224 -7.37 20.99 12.47
C GLU A 224 -5.88 20.81 12.12
N ASN A 225 -5.56 20.45 10.88
CA ASN A 225 -4.19 20.26 10.43
C ASN A 225 -3.56 21.55 9.88
N ILE A 226 -4.33 22.64 9.79
CA ILE A 226 -3.87 23.95 9.33
C ILE A 226 -3.58 24.81 10.55
N ASN A 227 -2.33 25.23 10.70
CA ASN A 227 -1.94 26.25 11.66
C ASN A 227 -2.09 27.64 11.01
N TRP A 228 -3.09 28.40 11.45
CA TRP A 228 -3.42 29.71 10.89
C TRP A 228 -2.44 30.80 11.29
N GLU A 229 -1.83 30.69 12.48
CA GLU A 229 -0.86 31.68 12.98
C GLU A 229 0.47 31.54 12.25
N GLN A 230 0.93 30.30 12.07
CA GLN A 230 2.20 30.01 11.40
C GLN A 230 2.06 29.91 9.88
N GLY A 231 0.84 29.83 9.36
CA GLY A 231 0.58 29.63 7.94
C GLY A 231 1.08 28.29 7.41
N THR A 232 0.96 27.21 8.20
CA THR A 232 1.50 25.88 7.84
C THR A 232 0.41 24.80 7.78
N ILE A 233 0.65 23.76 6.98
CA ILE A 233 -0.14 22.53 6.97
C ILE A 233 0.69 21.39 7.55
N ARG A 234 0.12 20.66 8.52
CA ARG A 234 0.70 19.43 9.03
C ARG A 234 0.10 18.20 8.35
N ILE A 235 0.94 17.41 7.68
CA ILE A 235 0.49 16.17 7.02
C ILE A 235 0.47 15.02 8.04
N ARG A 236 -0.73 14.55 8.41
CA ARG A 236 -0.94 13.52 9.46
C ARG A 236 -1.55 12.21 8.98
N GLY A 237 -1.96 12.12 7.71
CA GLY A 237 -2.67 10.94 7.23
C GLY A 237 -2.66 10.82 5.72
N THR A 238 -3.02 9.63 5.26
CA THR A 238 -3.30 9.37 3.85
C THR A 238 -4.58 8.57 3.71
N MET A 239 -5.45 9.00 2.82
CA MET A 239 -6.70 8.34 2.46
C MET A 239 -6.45 7.39 1.28
N GLN A 240 -7.00 6.18 1.38
CA GLN A 240 -6.98 5.20 0.29
C GLN A 240 -8.17 4.25 0.39
N ARG A 241 -8.66 3.78 -0.75
CA ARG A 241 -9.60 2.66 -0.82
C ARG A 241 -8.83 1.34 -0.87
N ILE A 242 -9.18 0.40 -0.01
CA ILE A 242 -8.61 -0.94 0.02
C ILE A 242 -9.70 -2.00 -0.16
N ARG A 243 -9.32 -3.18 -0.66
CA ARG A 243 -10.20 -4.34 -0.72
C ARG A 243 -10.39 -4.93 0.67
N THR A 244 -11.62 -5.33 1.01
CA THR A 244 -11.95 -6.04 2.25
C THR A 244 -12.18 -7.51 1.96
N PHE A 245 -11.86 -8.34 2.97
CA PHE A 245 -11.94 -9.80 2.88
C PHE A 245 -12.70 -10.34 4.11
N GLN A 246 -13.96 -9.94 4.24
CA GLN A 246 -14.86 -10.48 5.28
C GLN A 246 -15.51 -11.78 4.78
N GLN A 247 -15.96 -12.63 5.72
CA GLN A 247 -16.28 -14.04 5.51
C GLN A 247 -17.30 -14.34 4.41
N GLU A 248 -18.18 -13.38 4.04
CA GLU A 248 -19.28 -13.65 3.09
C GLU A 248 -19.35 -12.71 1.88
N LYS A 249 -18.66 -11.55 1.88
CA LYS A 249 -18.61 -10.65 0.71
C LYS A 249 -17.25 -9.96 0.60
N SER A 250 -16.65 -10.03 -0.58
CA SER A 250 -15.50 -9.19 -0.92
C SER A 250 -16.00 -7.79 -1.29
N GLY A 251 -15.57 -6.78 -0.56
CA GLY A 251 -15.96 -5.38 -0.78
C GLY A 251 -14.74 -4.48 -0.91
N THR A 252 -14.99 -3.17 -0.85
CA THR A 252 -13.93 -2.19 -0.66
C THR A 252 -14.34 -1.23 0.44
N LYS A 253 -13.36 -0.72 1.19
CA LYS A 253 -13.58 0.33 2.19
C LYS A 253 -12.55 1.42 2.04
N VAL A 254 -12.91 2.62 2.45
CA VAL A 254 -11.99 3.75 2.58
C VAL A 254 -11.35 3.68 3.95
N ILE A 255 -10.04 3.84 4.00
CA ILE A 255 -9.28 3.96 5.24
C ILE A 255 -8.47 5.24 5.21
N VAL A 256 -8.36 5.88 6.36
CA VAL A 256 -7.36 6.92 6.62
C VAL A 256 -6.34 6.30 7.55
N THR A 257 -5.09 6.22 7.10
CA THR A 257 -4.00 5.67 7.89
C THR A 257 -2.99 6.76 8.19
N GLY A 258 -2.35 6.67 9.34
CA GLY A 258 -1.16 7.47 9.63
C GLY A 258 -0.06 7.26 8.58
N PRO A 259 0.89 8.19 8.48
CA PRO A 259 1.89 8.23 7.42
C PRO A 259 2.74 6.96 7.33
N LYS A 260 3.33 6.74 6.15
CA LYS A 260 4.13 5.52 5.91
C LYS A 260 5.40 5.44 6.77
N SER A 261 6.01 6.58 7.09
CA SER A 261 7.25 6.73 7.87
C SER A 261 7.19 7.99 8.75
N ARG A 262 8.10 8.13 9.73
CA ARG A 262 8.26 9.35 10.54
C ARG A 262 8.50 10.60 9.65
N SER A 263 9.26 10.44 8.56
CA SER A 263 9.51 11.50 7.57
C SER A 263 8.30 11.92 6.73
N SER A 264 7.20 11.17 6.80
CA SER A 264 5.96 11.54 6.11
C SER A 264 5.06 12.44 6.98
N ASN A 265 5.28 12.49 8.30
CA ASN A 265 4.78 13.55 9.16
C ASN A 265 5.66 14.78 8.96
N ARG A 266 5.10 15.81 8.32
CA ARG A 266 5.83 17.03 7.98
C ARG A 266 4.92 18.24 8.07
N GLU A 267 5.53 19.39 8.23
CA GLU A 267 4.87 20.68 8.13
C GLU A 267 5.30 21.34 6.83
N ILE A 268 4.34 21.95 6.14
CA ILE A 268 4.55 22.59 4.85
C ILE A 268 4.06 24.03 4.97
N PRO A 269 4.94 25.04 4.76
CA PRO A 269 4.51 26.43 4.73
C PRO A 269 3.60 26.68 3.52
N LEU A 270 2.53 27.43 3.74
CA LEU A 270 1.61 27.83 2.69
C LEU A 270 1.94 29.21 2.13
N PRO A 271 1.89 29.39 0.80
CA PRO A 271 1.78 30.71 0.21
C PRO A 271 0.58 31.49 0.78
N ALA A 272 0.77 32.78 1.09
CA ALA A 272 -0.25 33.63 1.70
C ALA A 272 -1.58 33.64 0.94
N TYR A 273 -1.55 33.67 -0.39
CA TYR A 273 -2.77 33.68 -1.20
C TYR A 273 -3.61 32.38 -1.05
N LEU A 274 -2.98 31.22 -0.78
CA LEU A 274 -3.71 29.97 -0.54
C LEU A 274 -4.37 29.97 0.84
N LEU A 275 -3.74 30.60 1.84
CA LEU A 275 -4.36 30.77 3.16
C LEU A 275 -5.66 31.58 3.06
N GLU A 276 -5.69 32.63 2.24
CA GLU A 276 -6.90 33.44 2.03
C GLU A 276 -8.03 32.63 1.41
N PHE A 277 -7.76 31.82 0.38
CA PHE A 277 -8.77 30.91 -0.18
C PHE A 277 -9.28 29.89 0.85
N LEU A 278 -8.38 29.37 1.69
CA LEU A 278 -8.74 28.41 2.73
C LEU A 278 -9.59 29.03 3.85
N LYS A 279 -9.37 30.29 4.21
CA LYS A 279 -10.22 31.01 5.18
C LYS A 279 -11.67 31.06 4.71
N GLY A 280 -11.90 31.28 3.41
CA GLY A 280 -13.24 31.33 2.81
C GLY A 280 -14.00 30.01 2.79
N LEU A 281 -13.32 28.88 3.03
CA LEU A 281 -13.86 27.52 3.04
C LEU A 281 -13.91 26.88 4.44
N LYS A 282 -13.46 27.60 5.47
CA LYS A 282 -13.22 27.04 6.80
C LYS A 282 -14.46 26.31 7.34
N GLY A 283 -14.29 25.01 7.59
CA GLY A 283 -15.31 24.15 8.16
C GLY A 283 -15.06 23.83 9.64
N THR A 284 -15.72 22.79 10.13
CA THR A 284 -15.47 22.26 11.48
C THR A 284 -14.04 21.71 11.60
N LYS A 285 -13.45 21.75 12.80
CA LYS A 285 -12.06 21.33 13.02
C LYS A 285 -11.78 19.92 12.47
N GLU A 286 -12.67 18.96 12.69
CA GLU A 286 -12.51 17.58 12.22
C GLU A 286 -13.02 17.35 10.77
N GLY A 287 -13.54 18.39 10.11
CA GLY A 287 -13.99 18.34 8.73
C GLY A 287 -12.82 18.22 7.75
N TYR A 288 -13.01 17.48 6.66
CA TYR A 288 -12.02 17.42 5.60
C TYR A 288 -12.03 18.70 4.78
N VAL A 289 -10.86 19.20 4.39
CA VAL A 289 -10.70 20.46 3.64
C VAL A 289 -11.45 20.42 2.30
N LEU A 290 -11.51 19.25 1.65
CA LEU A 290 -12.14 19.10 0.32
C LEU A 290 -13.66 18.86 0.36
N SER A 291 -14.27 18.69 1.53
CA SER A 291 -15.72 18.46 1.68
C SER A 291 -16.38 19.42 2.66
N GLY A 292 -15.62 20.09 3.52
CA GLY A 292 -16.12 20.99 4.56
C GLY A 292 -16.79 20.30 5.76
N LYS A 293 -17.02 18.98 5.71
CA LYS A 293 -17.77 18.22 6.73
C LYS A 293 -17.02 16.99 7.23
N LYS A 294 -17.27 16.60 8.48
CA LYS A 294 -16.58 15.46 9.15
C LYS A 294 -16.92 14.09 8.56
N LYS A 295 -18.17 13.88 8.14
CA LYS A 295 -18.67 12.59 7.64
C LYS A 295 -18.62 12.44 6.11
N GLU A 296 -18.32 13.52 5.40
CA GLU A 296 -18.19 13.51 3.95
C GLU A 296 -16.72 13.68 3.61
N TYR A 297 -16.20 12.89 2.68
CA TYR A 297 -14.81 13.02 2.22
C TYR A 297 -14.76 12.93 0.71
N LEU A 298 -13.80 13.64 0.11
CA LEU A 298 -13.51 13.51 -1.31
C LEU A 298 -12.43 12.46 -1.52
N GLU A 299 -12.81 11.34 -2.13
CA GLU A 299 -11.87 10.25 -2.35
C GLU A 299 -10.88 10.52 -3.48
N PRO A 300 -9.67 9.92 -3.43
CA PRO A 300 -8.65 10.10 -4.46
C PRO A 300 -9.15 9.82 -5.89
N ARG A 301 -9.97 8.78 -6.08
CA ARG A 301 -10.49 8.44 -7.41
C ARG A 301 -11.47 9.50 -7.93
N THR A 302 -12.31 10.05 -7.06
CA THR A 302 -13.26 11.11 -7.40
C THR A 302 -12.51 12.39 -7.74
N LEU A 303 -11.48 12.75 -6.96
CA LEU A 303 -10.63 13.91 -7.25
C LEU A 303 -9.87 13.74 -8.56
N GLN A 304 -9.31 12.56 -8.85
CA GLN A 304 -8.69 12.26 -10.16
C GLN A 304 -9.67 12.41 -11.32
N TYR A 305 -10.90 11.95 -11.15
CA TYR A 305 -11.95 12.10 -12.16
C TYR A 305 -12.30 13.57 -12.40
N ARG A 306 -12.53 14.35 -11.33
CA ARG A 306 -12.78 15.80 -11.43
C ARG A 306 -11.62 16.52 -12.09
N PHE A 307 -10.39 16.21 -11.70
CA PHE A 307 -9.19 16.76 -12.31
C PHE A 307 -9.11 16.45 -13.81
N LYS A 308 -9.37 15.20 -14.21
CA LYS A 308 -9.43 14.81 -15.62
C LYS A 308 -10.47 15.63 -16.38
N LYS A 309 -11.65 15.85 -15.80
CA LYS A 309 -12.71 16.66 -16.41
C LYS A 309 -12.30 18.11 -16.61
N ILE A 310 -11.55 18.69 -15.66
CA ILE A 310 -11.00 20.05 -15.79
C ILE A 310 -10.00 20.11 -16.95
N LEU A 311 -9.10 19.12 -17.07
CA LEU A 311 -8.16 19.06 -18.19
C LEU A 311 -8.88 18.93 -19.53
N GLU A 312 -9.90 18.07 -19.62
CA GLU A 312 -10.75 17.91 -20.82
C GLU A 312 -11.42 19.24 -21.20
N GLN A 313 -11.98 19.98 -20.24
CA GLN A 313 -12.61 21.30 -20.47
C GLN A 313 -11.63 22.36 -20.98
N LEU A 314 -10.36 22.29 -20.58
CA LEU A 314 -9.32 23.24 -20.97
C LEU A 314 -8.56 22.80 -22.22
N GLU A 315 -8.91 21.64 -22.81
CA GLU A 315 -8.23 21.00 -23.93
C GLU A 315 -6.74 20.70 -23.63
N ILE A 316 -6.43 20.45 -22.36
CA ILE A 316 -5.07 20.09 -21.94
C ILE A 316 -4.92 18.56 -22.03
N PRO A 317 -3.88 18.05 -22.71
CA PRO A 317 -3.62 16.62 -22.75
C PRO A 317 -3.56 16.02 -21.34
N TYR A 318 -4.24 14.89 -21.17
CA TYR A 318 -4.33 14.27 -19.85
C TYR A 318 -2.95 13.93 -19.31
N PHE A 319 -2.70 14.36 -18.08
CA PHE A 319 -1.59 13.90 -17.27
C PHE A 319 -2.10 13.44 -15.90
N ASN A 320 -1.34 12.54 -15.26
CA ASN A 320 -1.76 11.98 -13.98
C ASN A 320 -1.72 13.05 -12.87
N PHE A 321 -2.57 12.93 -11.84
CA PHE A 321 -2.61 13.90 -10.75
C PHE A 321 -1.26 14.04 -10.01
N HIS A 322 -0.49 12.95 -9.92
CA HIS A 322 0.84 12.98 -9.30
C HIS A 322 1.86 13.85 -10.05
N MET A 323 1.60 14.17 -11.32
CA MET A 323 2.40 15.12 -12.08
C MET A 323 2.43 16.50 -11.42
N LEU A 324 1.36 16.93 -10.74
CA LEU A 324 1.35 18.22 -10.03
C LEU A 324 2.46 18.30 -8.99
N ARG A 325 2.71 17.19 -8.29
CA ARG A 325 3.82 17.06 -7.36
C ARG A 325 5.18 17.04 -8.06
N HIS A 326 5.26 16.47 -9.27
CA HIS A 326 6.47 16.55 -10.08
C HIS A 326 6.75 17.97 -10.54
N ILE A 327 5.73 18.68 -11.03
CA ILE A 327 5.80 20.09 -11.43
C ILE A 327 6.24 20.95 -10.25
N PHE A 328 5.65 20.76 -9.06
CA PHE A 328 6.07 21.44 -7.84
C PHE A 328 7.58 21.27 -7.59
N ALA A 329 8.07 20.02 -7.61
CA ALA A 329 9.47 19.73 -7.34
C ALA A 329 10.41 20.32 -8.40
N THR A 330 10.07 20.21 -9.69
CA THR A 330 10.83 20.82 -10.77
C THR A 330 10.87 22.34 -10.64
N ASN A 331 9.75 22.98 -10.28
CA ASN A 331 9.66 24.42 -10.04
C ASN A 331 10.48 24.88 -8.82
N CYS A 332 10.52 24.08 -7.76
CA CYS A 332 11.38 24.37 -6.61
C CYS A 332 12.86 24.34 -7.00
N ILE A 333 13.28 23.36 -7.80
CA ILE A 333 14.68 23.22 -8.25
C ILE A 333 15.06 24.36 -9.18
N SER A 334 14.19 24.74 -10.11
CA SER A 334 14.46 25.88 -11.01
C SER A 334 14.56 27.20 -10.25
N ARG A 335 13.84 27.34 -9.13
CA ARG A 335 13.93 28.46 -8.19
C ARG A 335 15.09 28.36 -7.18
N GLY A 336 15.94 27.35 -7.29
CA GLY A 336 17.16 27.22 -6.48
C GLY A 336 16.96 26.62 -5.08
N PHE A 337 15.85 25.93 -4.81
CA PHE A 337 15.71 25.19 -3.55
C PHE A 337 16.77 24.11 -3.43
N ASP A 338 17.38 24.00 -2.26
CA ASP A 338 18.30 22.90 -1.99
C ASP A 338 17.55 21.57 -1.90
N MET A 339 18.26 20.49 -2.20
CA MET A 339 17.67 19.16 -2.30
C MET A 339 17.16 18.61 -0.97
N LYS A 340 17.74 19.04 0.15
CA LYS A 340 17.34 18.58 1.48
C LYS A 340 16.00 19.21 1.84
N THR A 341 15.87 20.53 1.71
CA THR A 341 14.61 21.26 1.90
C THR A 341 13.51 20.70 1.00
N LEU A 342 13.79 20.49 -0.29
CA LEU A 342 12.80 19.89 -1.20
C LEU A 342 12.40 18.47 -0.77
N SER A 343 13.36 17.64 -0.35
CA SER A 343 13.09 16.28 0.12
C SER A 343 12.22 16.27 1.37
N GLU A 344 12.43 17.22 2.29
CA GLU A 344 11.64 17.42 3.51
C GLU A 344 10.22 17.87 3.19
N LEU A 345 10.05 18.89 2.32
CA LEU A 345 8.74 19.38 1.85
C LEU A 345 7.93 18.28 1.14
N LEU A 346 8.61 17.44 0.36
CA LEU A 346 7.99 16.31 -0.32
C LEU A 346 7.72 15.14 0.66
N GLY A 347 8.44 15.02 1.77
CA GLY A 347 8.38 13.85 2.65
C GLY A 347 8.89 12.59 1.94
N HIS A 348 10.05 12.70 1.28
CA HIS A 348 10.78 11.54 0.77
C HIS A 348 11.68 10.97 1.87
N SER A 349 11.56 9.67 2.15
CA SER A 349 12.43 8.99 3.11
C SER A 349 13.87 8.79 2.60
N ASN A 350 14.09 8.95 1.30
CA ASN A 350 15.41 8.85 0.68
C ASN A 350 15.58 9.97 -0.35
N ILE A 351 16.57 10.84 -0.11
CA ILE A 351 16.96 11.96 -0.98
C ILE A 351 17.32 11.48 -2.39
N ALA A 352 17.88 10.27 -2.53
CA ALA A 352 18.18 9.67 -3.84
C ALA A 352 16.93 9.53 -4.73
N THR A 353 15.74 9.47 -4.13
CA THR A 353 14.47 9.49 -4.87
C THR A 353 14.24 10.85 -5.52
N THR A 354 14.47 11.94 -4.79
CA THR A 354 14.39 13.30 -5.31
C THR A 354 15.45 13.52 -6.39
N MET A 355 16.70 13.10 -6.13
CA MET A 355 17.80 13.22 -7.09
C MET A 355 17.51 12.47 -8.40
N ARG A 356 17.09 11.20 -8.33
CA ARG A 356 16.82 10.39 -9.52
C ARG A 356 15.68 10.92 -10.39
N ILE A 357 14.69 11.56 -9.76
CA ILE A 357 13.48 12.00 -10.45
C ILE A 357 13.67 13.39 -11.08
N TYR A 358 14.46 14.27 -10.46
CA TYR A 358 14.46 15.69 -10.82
C TYR A 358 15.84 16.27 -11.15
N VAL A 359 16.93 15.55 -10.90
CA VAL A 359 18.27 16.02 -11.28
C VAL A 359 18.54 15.62 -12.72
N HIS A 360 18.15 16.51 -13.62
CA HIS A 360 18.76 16.63 -14.93
C HIS A 360 19.47 17.98 -14.96
N SER A 361 20.75 18.00 -14.59
CA SER A 361 21.58 19.20 -14.79
C SER A 361 21.88 19.33 -16.28
N ASP A 362 21.24 20.27 -16.97
CA ASP A 362 21.70 20.68 -18.29
C ASP A 362 22.97 21.56 -18.17
N MET A 363 23.67 21.75 -19.28
CA MET A 363 24.90 22.53 -19.31
C MET A 363 24.66 24.02 -19.06
N GLU A 364 23.49 24.55 -19.39
CA GLU A 364 23.13 25.95 -19.17
C GLU A 364 22.99 26.26 -17.69
N ARG A 365 22.36 25.38 -16.92
CA ARG A 365 22.28 25.51 -15.46
C ARG A 365 23.66 25.43 -14.80
N LYS A 366 24.54 24.56 -15.30
CA LYS A 366 25.93 24.49 -14.80
C LYS A 366 26.69 25.78 -15.08
N LYS A 367 26.57 26.34 -16.29
CA LYS A 367 27.18 27.63 -16.64
C LYS A 367 26.67 28.76 -15.74
N GLN A 368 25.36 28.83 -15.48
CA GLN A 368 24.79 29.84 -14.58
C GLN A 368 25.36 29.74 -13.15
N LEU A 369 25.45 28.52 -12.60
CA LEU A 369 25.99 28.33 -11.25
C LEU A 369 27.49 28.66 -11.18
N MET A 370 28.24 28.35 -12.24
CA MET A 370 29.67 28.66 -12.33
C MET A 370 29.96 30.13 -12.62
N ALA A 371 29.04 30.86 -13.27
CA ALA A 371 29.24 32.26 -13.65
C ALA A 371 29.48 33.19 -12.46
N GLY A 372 28.97 32.82 -11.27
CA GLY A 372 29.17 33.56 -10.02
C GLY A 372 30.27 33.01 -9.11
N TYR A 373 30.94 31.91 -9.47
CA TYR A 373 31.93 31.28 -8.60
C TYR A 373 33.29 31.99 -8.70
N ARG A 374 33.78 32.53 -7.58
CA ARG A 374 35.17 32.96 -7.42
C ARG A 374 35.78 32.19 -6.25
N LEU A 375 37.07 31.87 -6.34
CA LEU A 375 37.77 31.10 -5.31
C LEU A 375 37.85 31.83 -3.95
N ALA A 376 37.73 33.16 -3.96
CA ALA A 376 37.92 34.03 -2.79
C ALA A 376 36.68 34.88 -2.43
N SER A 377 35.50 34.55 -2.97
CA SER A 377 34.23 35.26 -2.69
C SER A 377 33.40 34.58 -1.62
#